data_AF-A0A3C1HV70-F1
#
_entry.id   AF-A0A3C1HV70-F1
#
_cell.length_a   1.000
_cell.length_b   1.000
_cell.length_c   1.000
_cell.angle_alpha   90.00
_cell.angle_beta   90.00
_cell.angle_gamma   90.00
#
_symmetry.space_group_name_H-M   'P 1'
#
loop_
_entity.id
_entity.type
_entity.pdbx_description
1 polymer ?
#
loop_
_entity_poly.entity_id
_entity_poly.type
_entity_poly.pdbx_seq_one_letter_code
_entity_poly.pdbx_strand_id
1 'polypeptide(L)'
;LSLAYECAKKGKSYTIAFNAANEIAAHAFLDKKCGFLDIAAIVEKTLQSDWSEDPSSLETVYRKDAEVREVAKRILEENLRREL
;
A
#
# COMPACT_ATOMS: atom_id res chain seq x y z
N LEU A 1 -7.22 10.93 1.00
CA LEU A 1 -7.55 11.32 2.39
C LEU A 1 -8.61 10.39 3.03
N SER A 2 -9.71 10.04 2.34
CA SER A 2 -10.72 9.10 2.87
C SER A 2 -10.12 7.77 3.34
N LEU A 3 -9.28 7.15 2.50
CA LEU A 3 -8.63 5.88 2.79
C LEU A 3 -7.80 5.90 4.08
N ALA A 4 -7.09 7.01 4.35
CA ALA A 4 -6.28 7.15 5.56
C ALA A 4 -7.19 7.13 6.82
N TYR A 5 -8.31 7.85 6.78
CA TYR A 5 -9.28 7.84 7.88
C TYR A 5 -9.97 6.48 8.03
N GLU A 6 -10.28 5.80 6.93
CA GLU A 6 -10.85 4.44 6.97
C GLU A 6 -9.87 3.44 7.57
N CYS A 7 -8.58 3.50 7.19
CA CYS A 7 -7.54 2.66 7.76
C CYS A 7 -7.32 2.95 9.25
N ALA A 8 -7.33 4.23 9.65
CA ALA A 8 -7.25 4.62 11.05
C ALA A 8 -8.44 4.09 11.87
N LYS A 9 -9.66 4.12 11.31
CA LYS A 9 -10.86 3.54 11.95
C LYS A 9 -10.81 2.02 12.04
N LYS A 10 -10.31 1.33 11.00
CA LYS A 10 -10.11 -0.12 11.02
C LYS A 10 -9.02 -0.55 12.02
N GLY A 11 -8.00 0.30 12.21
CA GLY A 11 -6.85 0.00 13.06
C GLY A 11 -6.04 -1.18 12.52
N LYS A 12 -5.47 -1.99 13.42
CA LYS A 12 -4.65 -3.17 13.06
C LYS A 12 -3.53 -2.78 12.10
N SER A 13 -3.15 -3.68 11.21
CA SER A 13 -2.11 -3.42 10.22
C SER A 13 -2.60 -2.59 9.02
N TYR A 14 -3.86 -2.11 8.99
CA TYR A 14 -4.36 -1.28 7.89
C TYR A 14 -3.65 0.08 7.79
N THR A 15 -3.21 0.66 8.91
CA THR A 15 -2.44 1.92 8.89
C THR A 15 -1.02 1.72 8.35
N ILE A 16 -0.39 0.58 8.68
CA ILE A 16 0.88 0.13 8.09
C ILE A 16 0.69 -0.09 6.59
N ALA A 17 -0.38 -0.78 6.21
CA ALA A 17 -0.71 -1.06 4.82
C ALA A 17 -0.89 0.22 4.00
N PHE A 18 -1.64 1.19 4.52
CA PHE A 18 -1.80 2.49 3.88
C PHE A 18 -0.46 3.21 3.69
N ASN A 19 0.36 3.30 4.74
CA ASN A 19 1.61 4.05 4.69
C ASN A 19 2.61 3.42 3.71
N ALA A 20 2.86 2.11 3.86
CA ALA A 20 3.84 1.42 3.03
C ALA A 20 3.42 1.34 1.55
N ALA A 21 2.12 1.16 1.26
CA ALA A 21 1.62 1.22 -0.10
C ALA A 21 1.79 2.62 -0.72
N ASN A 22 1.51 3.67 0.06
CA ASN A 22 1.66 5.05 -0.39
C ASN A 22 3.13 5.39 -0.68
N GLU A 23 4.08 4.91 0.14
CA GLU A 23 5.51 5.09 -0.12
C GLU A 23 5.94 4.41 -1.42
N ILE A 24 5.54 3.16 -1.67
CA ILE A 24 5.87 2.46 -2.92
C ILE A 24 5.31 3.22 -4.13
N ALA A 25 4.05 3.64 -4.07
CA ALA A 25 3.39 4.32 -5.18
C ALA A 25 3.92 5.75 -5.41
N ALA A 26 4.21 6.50 -4.34
CA ALA A 26 4.80 7.83 -4.43
C ALA A 26 6.24 7.77 -5.00
N HIS A 27 7.05 6.80 -4.56
CA HIS A 27 8.37 6.58 -5.14
C HIS A 27 8.29 6.23 -6.63
N ALA A 28 7.35 5.36 -7.02
CA ALA A 28 7.13 5.03 -8.43
C ALA A 28 6.71 6.25 -9.26
N PHE A 29 5.85 7.12 -8.73
CA PHE A 29 5.47 8.37 -9.37
C PHE A 29 6.67 9.32 -9.54
N LEU A 30 7.49 9.50 -8.49
CA LEU A 30 8.70 10.33 -8.55
C LEU A 30 9.72 9.79 -9.56
N ASP A 31 9.82 8.47 -9.68
CA ASP A 31 10.62 7.77 -10.69
C ASP A 31 10.00 7.79 -12.10
N LYS A 32 8.86 8.47 -12.31
CA LYS A 32 8.10 8.51 -13.56
C LYS A 32 7.68 7.13 -14.07
N LYS A 33 7.52 6.17 -13.17
CA LYS A 33 7.05 4.81 -13.50
C LYS A 33 5.53 4.78 -13.65
N CYS A 34 4.78 5.50 -12.83
CA CYS A 34 3.32 5.58 -12.93
C CYS A 34 2.82 7.04 -12.94
N GLY A 35 1.55 7.24 -13.32
CA GLY A 35 0.89 8.52 -13.28
C GLY A 35 0.46 8.94 -11.86
N PHE A 36 0.04 10.20 -11.72
CA PHE A 36 -0.40 10.74 -10.43
C PHE A 36 -1.64 10.01 -9.88
N LEU A 37 -2.58 9.65 -10.76
CA LEU A 37 -3.80 8.93 -10.36
C LEU A 37 -3.54 7.47 -9.97
N ASP A 38 -2.43 6.88 -10.44
CA ASP A 38 -2.06 5.51 -10.08
C ASP A 38 -1.66 5.38 -8.62
N ILE A 39 -1.21 6.48 -7.98
CA ILE A 39 -0.90 6.46 -6.55
C ILE A 39 -2.11 5.99 -5.76
N ALA A 40 -3.26 6.61 -5.98
CA ALA A 40 -4.50 6.24 -5.32
C ALA A 40 -4.93 4.81 -5.70
N ALA A 41 -4.87 4.46 -6.99
CA ALA A 41 -5.28 3.14 -7.46
C ALA A 41 -4.43 1.99 -6.86
N ILE A 42 -3.11 2.18 -6.73
CA ILE A 42 -2.20 1.19 -6.14
C ILE A 42 -2.47 1.04 -4.64
N VAL A 43 -2.62 2.16 -3.93
CA VAL A 43 -2.94 2.16 -2.49
C VAL A 43 -4.27 1.46 -2.23
N GLU A 44 -5.31 1.80 -2.99
CA GLU A 44 -6.64 1.19 -2.86
C GLU A 44 -6.60 -0.32 -3.08
N LYS A 45 -5.96 -0.77 -4.18
CA LYS A 45 -5.81 -2.21 -4.46
C LYS A 45 -4.99 -2.93 -3.40
N THR A 46 -3.95 -2.29 -2.85
CA THR A 46 -3.13 -2.90 -1.78
C THR A 46 -3.97 -3.11 -0.52
N LEU A 47 -4.85 -2.15 -0.20
CA LEU A 47 -5.76 -2.22 0.95
C LEU A 47 -6.90 -3.24 0.79
N GLN A 48 -7.09 -3.85 -0.39
CA GLN A 48 -8.06 -4.94 -0.60
C GLN A 48 -7.58 -6.29 -0.02
N SER A 49 -6.30 -6.41 0.33
CA SER A 49 -5.77 -7.58 1.04
C SER A 49 -6.15 -7.56 2.52
N ASP A 50 -6.04 -8.70 3.20
CA ASP A 50 -6.35 -8.79 4.63
C ASP A 50 -5.18 -8.29 5.49
N TRP A 51 -5.39 -7.13 6.13
CA TRP A 51 -4.47 -6.50 7.08
C TRP A 51 -5.03 -6.49 8.51
N SER A 52 -5.90 -7.44 8.84
CA SER A 52 -6.56 -7.52 10.16
C SER A 52 -5.66 -7.97 11.31
N GLU A 53 -4.44 -8.44 11.02
CA GLU A 53 -3.48 -8.81 12.05
C GLU A 53 -3.11 -7.60 12.92
N ASP A 54 -3.10 -7.81 14.23
CA ASP A 54 -2.72 -6.79 15.22
C ASP A 54 -1.20 -6.65 15.30
N PRO A 55 -0.62 -5.46 15.03
CA PRO A 55 0.81 -5.24 15.09
C PRO A 55 1.28 -5.01 16.54
N SER A 56 1.14 -6.03 17.40
CA SER A 56 1.42 -5.97 18.84
C SER A 56 2.90 -6.03 19.21
N SER A 57 3.78 -6.15 18.21
CA SER A 57 5.24 -6.15 18.38
C SER A 57 5.93 -5.46 17.20
N LEU A 58 7.17 -4.99 17.42
CA LEU A 58 7.99 -4.44 16.35
C LEU A 58 8.24 -5.45 15.23
N GLU A 59 8.41 -6.73 15.57
CA GLU A 59 8.56 -7.80 14.58
C GLU A 59 7.34 -7.90 13.67
N THR A 60 6.12 -7.85 14.24
CA THR A 60 4.88 -7.84 13.46
C THR A 60 4.79 -6.60 12.59
N VAL A 61 5.17 -5.42 13.10
CA VAL A 61 5.19 -4.17 12.33
C VAL A 61 6.12 -4.31 11.11
N TYR A 62 7.36 -4.75 11.31
CA TYR A 62 8.32 -4.90 10.21
C TYR A 62 7.90 -5.95 9.20
N ARG A 63 7.39 -7.10 9.66
CA ARG A 63 6.89 -8.15 8.76
C ARG A 63 5.72 -7.64 7.93
N LYS A 64 4.77 -6.92 8.53
CA LYS A 64 3.62 -6.38 7.81
C LYS A 64 3.99 -5.28 6.84
N ASP A 65 4.91 -4.38 7.21
CA ASP A 65 5.45 -3.39 6.28
C ASP A 65 6.09 -4.08 5.05
N ALA A 66 6.94 -5.09 5.26
CA ALA A 66 7.55 -5.83 4.17
C ALA A 66 6.51 -6.52 3.27
N GLU A 67 5.52 -7.19 3.86
CA GLU A 67 4.43 -7.86 3.13
C GLU A 67 3.63 -6.86 2.27
N VAL A 68 3.27 -5.70 2.83
CA VAL A 68 2.56 -4.65 2.12
C VAL A 68 3.38 -4.14 0.94
N ARG A 69 4.69 -3.92 1.13
CA ARG A 69 5.57 -3.43 0.05
C ARG A 69 5.61 -4.42 -1.11
N GLU A 70 5.68 -5.71 -0.84
CA GLU A 70 5.66 -6.74 -1.89
C GLU A 70 4.31 -6.78 -2.63
N VAL A 71 3.19 -6.63 -1.90
CA VAL A 71 1.86 -6.52 -2.52
C VAL A 71 1.75 -5.27 -3.40
N ALA A 72 2.17 -4.11 -2.88
CA ALA A 72 2.10 -2.84 -3.61
C ALA A 72 2.97 -2.84 -4.87
N LYS A 73 4.18 -3.42 -4.81
CA LYS A 73 5.06 -3.59 -5.99
C LYS A 73 4.41 -4.47 -7.05
N ARG A 74 3.82 -5.60 -6.66
CA ARG A 74 3.11 -6.48 -7.60
C ARG A 74 1.97 -5.76 -8.31
N ILE A 75 1.18 -4.98 -7.57
CA ILE A 75 0.07 -4.19 -8.11
C ILE A 75 0.58 -3.10 -9.06
N LEU A 76 1.68 -2.42 -8.70
CA LEU A 76 2.33 -1.43 -9.57
C LEU A 76 2.73 -2.09 -10.90
N GLU A 77 3.43 -3.22 -10.87
CA GLU A 77 3.83 -3.94 -12.08
C GLU A 77 2.63 -4.38 -12.93
N GLU A 78 1.53 -4.82 -12.29
CA GLU A 78 0.28 -5.15 -12.98
C GLU A 78 -0.37 -3.95 -13.65
N ASN A 79 -0.35 -2.77 -13.02
CA ASN A 79 -0.86 -1.54 -13.62
C ASN A 79 -0.02 -1.14 -14.84
N LEU A 80 1.31 -1.17 -14.74
CA LEU A 80 2.21 -0.82 -15.84
C LEU A 80 2.01 -1.71 -17.07
N ARG A 81 1.73 -3.00 -16.88
CA ARG A 81 1.43 -3.93 -17.98
C ARG A 81 0.10 -3.65 -18.68
N ARG A 82 -0.83 -2.91 -18.06
CA ARG A 82 -2.13 -2.56 -18.66
C ARG A 82 -2.07 -1.30 -19.54
N GLU A 83 -1.01 -0.51 -19.40
CA GLU A 83 -0.81 0.73 -20.16
C GLU A 83 0.05 0.55 -21.42
N LEU A 84 0.64 -0.64 -21.60
CA LEU A 84 1.39 -1.07 -22.79
C LEU A 84 0.49 -1.83 -23.76
#